data_AF-A0A3A8JCD0-F1
#
_entry.id   AF-A0A3A8JCD0-F1
#
_cell.length_a   1.000
_cell.length_b   1.000
_cell.length_c   1.000
_cell.angle_alpha   90.00
_cell.angle_beta   90.00
_cell.angle_gamma   90.00
#
_symmetry.space_group_name_H-M   'P 1'
#
loop_
_entity.id
_entity.type
_entity.pdbx_description
1 polymer ?
#
loop_
_entity_poly.entity_id
_entity_poly.type
_entity_poly.pdbx_seq_one_letter_code
_entity_poly.pdbx_strand_id
1 'polypeptide(L)'
;MDGPAVIAAHAALQRVLSRYPKEYAKSCTYSAKGMEVIVGEERGIYFVRINPRPDKCGWAPGTVLGFDVFELYAVSPEGKVLARYPSMP
;
A
#
# COMPACT_ATOMS: atom_id res chain seq x y z
N MET A 1 2.46 -15.65 13.65
CA MET A 1 2.17 -14.49 12.77
C MET A 1 3.09 -13.37 13.20
N ASP A 2 3.89 -12.85 12.28
CA ASP A 2 4.94 -11.85 12.51
C ASP A 2 4.34 -10.50 12.93
N GLY A 3 4.05 -10.35 14.22
CA GLY A 3 3.27 -9.23 14.77
C GLY A 3 3.68 -7.85 14.25
N PRO A 4 4.97 -7.46 14.31
CA PRO A 4 5.41 -6.16 13.83
C PRO A 4 5.30 -5.98 12.31
N ALA A 5 5.51 -7.03 11.52
CA ALA A 5 5.38 -6.97 10.06
C ALA A 5 3.92 -6.70 9.64
N VAL A 6 2.95 -7.32 10.33
CA VAL A 6 1.51 -7.08 10.11
C VAL A 6 1.13 -5.66 10.52
N ILE A 7 1.65 -5.17 11.64
CA ILE A 7 1.43 -3.79 12.09
C ILE A 7 1.98 -2.80 11.06
N ALA A 8 3.20 -3.01 10.58
CA ALA A 8 3.82 -2.18 9.56
C ALA A 8 3.02 -2.19 8.24
N ALA A 9 2.62 -3.37 7.77
CA ALA A 9 1.76 -3.54 6.60
C ALA A 9 0.45 -2.76 6.72
N HIS A 10 -0.22 -2.89 7.88
CA HIS A 10 -1.49 -2.21 8.14
C HIS A 10 -1.31 -0.69 8.16
N ALA A 11 -0.28 -0.18 8.85
CA ALA A 11 -0.03 1.25 8.95
C ALA A 11 0.25 1.89 7.58
N ALA A 12 1.08 1.26 6.75
CA ALA A 12 1.34 1.73 5.40
C ALA A 12 0.07 1.68 4.52
N LEU A 13 -0.71 0.60 4.61
CA LEU A 13 -1.95 0.46 3.85
C LEU A 13 -2.98 1.54 4.22
N GLN A 14 -3.16 1.82 5.51
CA GLN A 14 -4.01 2.92 5.97
C GLN A 14 -3.51 4.27 5.46
N ARG A 15 -2.18 4.47 5.41
CA ARG A 15 -1.60 5.71 4.88
C ARG A 15 -1.88 5.88 3.39
N VAL A 16 -1.84 4.82 2.59
CA VAL A 16 -2.23 4.86 1.17
C VAL A 16 -3.72 5.16 1.02
N LEU A 17 -4.57 4.36 1.67
CA LEU A 17 -6.02 4.45 1.51
C LEU A 17 -6.60 5.80 1.98
N SER A 18 -6.01 6.41 3.01
CA SER A 18 -6.44 7.73 3.53
C SER A 18 -6.24 8.89 2.54
N ARG A 19 -5.46 8.70 1.47
CA ARG A 19 -5.24 9.74 0.43
C ARG A 19 -6.22 9.63 -0.73
N TYR A 20 -6.90 8.50 -0.89
CA TYR A 20 -7.88 8.39 -1.96
C TYR A 20 -9.11 9.25 -1.63
N PRO A 21 -9.71 9.92 -2.63
CA PRO A 21 -10.96 10.64 -2.45
C PRO A 21 -12.04 9.75 -1.83
N LYS A 22 -12.80 10.30 -0.88
CA LYS A 22 -13.82 9.54 -0.12
C LYS A 22 -14.90 8.95 -1.02
N GLU A 23 -15.18 9.58 -2.16
CA GLU A 23 -16.09 9.07 -3.19
C GLU A 23 -15.69 7.68 -3.73
N TYR A 24 -14.39 7.37 -3.77
CA TYR A 24 -13.88 6.09 -4.24
C TYR A 24 -13.70 5.05 -3.13
N ALA A 25 -13.82 5.42 -1.86
CA ALA A 25 -13.53 4.54 -0.72
C ALA A 25 -14.38 3.25 -0.68
N LYS A 26 -15.56 3.24 -1.34
CA LYS A 26 -16.44 2.06 -1.45
C LYS A 26 -16.11 1.14 -2.63
N SER A 27 -15.28 1.59 -3.56
CA SER A 27 -14.93 0.81 -4.74
C SER A 27 -13.84 -0.23 -4.42
N CYS A 28 -13.83 -1.34 -5.15
CA CYS A 28 -12.83 -2.39 -4.95
C CYS A 28 -11.40 -1.87 -5.17
N THR A 29 -11.17 -1.16 -6.28
CA THR A 29 -9.86 -0.68 -6.73
C THR A 29 -9.17 0.23 -5.71
N TYR A 30 -9.95 1.02 -4.97
CA TYR A 30 -9.44 1.99 -3.98
C TYR A 30 -9.65 1.50 -2.54
N SER A 31 -9.74 0.18 -2.35
CA SER A 31 -9.85 -0.48 -1.05
C SER A 31 -8.70 -1.47 -0.86
N ALA A 32 -8.56 -2.02 0.36
CA ALA A 32 -7.59 -3.07 0.65
C ALA A 32 -7.71 -4.30 -0.28
N LYS A 33 -8.90 -4.57 -0.84
CA LYS A 33 -9.12 -5.69 -1.77
C LYS A 33 -8.39 -5.52 -3.10
N GLY A 34 -8.24 -4.28 -3.55
CA GLY A 34 -7.54 -3.92 -4.78
C GLY A 34 -6.04 -3.68 -4.57
N MET A 35 -5.46 -4.14 -3.45
CA MET A 35 -4.05 -3.91 -3.12
C MET A 35 -3.30 -5.24 -2.94
N GLU A 36 -1.99 -5.16 -3.13
CA GLU A 36 -1.02 -6.15 -2.67
C GLU A 36 0.01 -5.45 -1.79
N VAL A 37 0.33 -6.07 -0.66
CA VAL A 37 1.30 -5.54 0.30
C VAL A 37 2.44 -6.54 0.41
N ILE A 38 3.66 -6.06 0.17
CA ILE A 38 4.90 -6.82 0.30
C ILE A 38 5.71 -6.16 1.41
N VAL A 39 6.16 -6.96 2.38
CA VAL A 39 6.93 -6.48 3.53
C VAL A 39 8.30 -7.12 3.50
N GLY A 40 9.34 -6.29 3.48
CA GLY A 40 10.71 -6.67 3.80
C GLY A 40 11.11 -6.10 5.15
N GLU A 41 12.07 -6.73 5.82
CA GLU A 41 12.65 -6.23 7.07
C GLU A 41 14.17 -6.12 6.90
N GLU A 42 14.72 -5.02 7.37
CA GLU A 42 16.17 -4.81 7.46
C GLU A 42 16.47 -3.97 8.71
N ARG A 43 17.26 -4.53 9.63
CA ARG A 43 17.76 -3.87 10.85
C ARG A 43 16.66 -3.26 11.74
N GLY A 44 15.55 -3.98 11.89
CA GLY A 44 14.39 -3.59 12.69
C GLY A 44 13.47 -2.58 11.99
N ILE A 45 13.72 -2.25 10.72
CA ILE A 45 12.86 -1.37 9.92
C ILE A 45 12.11 -2.21 8.90
N TYR A 46 10.80 -1.98 8.81
CA TYR A 46 9.93 -2.64 7.84
C TYR A 46 9.77 -1.78 6.60
N PHE A 47 10.18 -2.31 5.46
CA PHE A 47 9.96 -1.72 4.15
C PHE A 47 8.69 -2.30 3.54
N VAL A 48 7.67 -1.47 3.38
CA VAL A 48 6.34 -1.88 2.93
C VAL A 48 6.08 -1.33 1.54
N ARG A 49 6.05 -2.22 0.53
CA ARG A 49 5.65 -1.90 -0.84
C ARG A 49 4.17 -2.22 -1.02
N ILE A 50 3.40 -1.27 -1.54
CA ILE A 50 1.98 -1.41 -1.85
C ILE A 50 1.78 -1.25 -3.35
N ASN A 51 1.33 -2.31 -3.99
CA ASN A 51 1.03 -2.35 -5.40
C ASN A 51 -0.50 -2.30 -5.59
N PRO A 52 -1.04 -1.36 -6.38
CA PRO A 52 -2.40 -1.46 -6.88
C PRO A 52 -2.57 -2.72 -7.73
N ARG A 53 -3.64 -3.46 -7.48
CA ARG A 53 -4.02 -4.71 -8.14
C ARG A 53 -5.43 -4.60 -8.71
N PRO A 54 -5.64 -3.75 -9.75
CA PRO A 54 -6.95 -3.59 -10.39
C PRO A 54 -7.47 -4.90 -11.01
N ASP A 55 -6.59 -5.85 -11.31
CA ASP A 55 -6.91 -7.21 -11.75
C ASP A 55 -7.79 -7.97 -10.74
N LYS A 56 -7.54 -7.77 -9.43
CA LYS A 56 -8.36 -8.38 -8.36
C LYS A 56 -9.79 -7.82 -8.31
N CYS A 57 -10.03 -6.72 -9.01
CA CYS A 57 -11.30 -6.01 -9.05
C CYS A 57 -12.02 -6.14 -10.40
N GLY A 58 -11.54 -7.03 -11.28
CA GLY A 58 -12.18 -7.30 -12.58
C GLY A 58 -11.93 -6.24 -13.64
N TRP A 59 -10.86 -5.44 -13.52
CA TRP A 59 -10.45 -4.42 -14.48
C TRP A 59 -11.56 -3.40 -14.83
N ALA A 60 -11.65 -2.32 -14.05
CA ALA A 60 -12.62 -1.26 -14.35
C ALA A 60 -12.32 -0.58 -15.71
N PRO A 61 -13.33 -0.18 -16.49
CA PRO A 61 -13.12 0.65 -17.68
C PRO A 61 -12.31 1.90 -17.34
N GLY A 62 -11.28 2.20 -18.14
CA GLY A 62 -10.35 3.29 -17.87
C GLY A 62 -9.22 2.96 -16.89
N THR A 63 -9.02 1.68 -16.52
CA THR A 63 -7.84 1.28 -15.74
C THR A 63 -6.57 1.62 -16.52
N VAL A 64 -5.73 2.48 -15.93
CA VAL A 64 -4.41 2.80 -16.46
C VAL A 64 -3.43 1.74 -15.98
N LEU A 65 -2.88 0.97 -16.92
CA LEU A 65 -1.78 0.04 -16.67
C LEU A 65 -0.48 0.84 -16.72
N GLY A 66 -0.14 1.52 -15.62
CA GLY A 66 1.18 2.11 -15.47
C GLY A 66 2.19 1.02 -15.11
N PHE A 67 3.35 1.02 -15.77
CA PHE A 67 4.48 0.22 -15.32
C PHE A 67 4.95 0.73 -13.95
N ASP A 68 5.20 -0.18 -13.01
CA ASP A 68 5.78 0.11 -11.70
C ASP A 68 5.07 1.19 -10.86
N VAL A 69 3.75 1.31 -10.98
CA VAL A 69 2.97 2.13 -10.03
C VAL A 69 2.95 1.41 -8.68
N PHE A 70 3.74 1.90 -7.72
CA PHE A 70 3.72 1.41 -6.34
C PHE A 70 4.00 2.54 -5.34
N GLU A 71 3.56 2.31 -4.11
CA GLU A 71 3.95 3.10 -2.97
C GLU A 71 4.96 2.32 -2.14
N LEU A 72 5.99 2.98 -1.61
CA LEU A 72 6.98 2.34 -0.76
C LEU A 72 7.19 3.16 0.51
N TYR A 73 7.10 2.50 1.66
CA TYR A 73 7.23 3.12 2.98
C TYR A 73 8.29 2.42 3.82
N ALA A 74 8.97 3.18 4.67
CA ALA A 74 9.71 2.64 5.82
C ALA A 74 8.85 2.83 7.07
N VAL A 75 8.70 1.77 7.88
CA VAL A 75 7.79 1.71 9.03
C VAL A 75 8.50 1.08 10.22
N SER A 76 8.30 1.63 11.41
CA SER A 76 8.84 1.06 12.65
C SER A 76 8.08 -0.21 13.06
N PRO A 77 8.62 -1.04 13.98
CA PRO A 77 7.92 -2.22 14.52
C PRO A 77 6.56 -1.89 15.15
N GLU A 78 6.39 -0.67 15.67
CA GLU A 78 5.17 -0.17 16.30
C GLU A 78 4.18 0.44 15.29
N GLY A 79 4.49 0.41 13.99
CA GLY A 79 3.62 0.92 12.93
C GLY A 79 3.77 2.42 12.65
N LYS A 80 4.80 3.09 13.19
CA LYS A 80 5.06 4.49 12.84
C LYS A 80 5.65 4.58 11.45
N VAL A 81 4.98 5.28 10.54
CA VAL A 81 5.54 5.58 9.20
C VAL A 81 6.72 6.54 9.37
N LEU A 82 7.92 6.05 9.06
CA LEU A 82 9.18 6.79 9.20
C LEU A 82 9.50 7.60 7.94
N ALA A 83 9.24 7.02 6.77
CA ALA A 83 9.46 7.67 5.48
C ALA A 83 8.54 7.09 4.40
N ARG A 84 8.35 7.86 3.32
CA ARG A 84 7.73 7.43 2.07
C ARG A 84 8.73 7.68 0.95
N TYR A 85 9.00 6.68 0.12
CA TYR A 85 9.76 6.87 -1.10
C TYR A 85 9.01 7.84 -2.01
N PRO A 86 9.65 8.89 -2.56
CA PRO A 86 8.97 9.81 -3.47
C PRO A 86 8.37 9.02 -4.63
N SER A 87 7.11 9.31 -4.96
CA SER A 87 6.50 8.72 -6.15
C SER A 87 7.37 9.06 -7.36
N MET A 88 7.74 8.05 -8.14
CA MET A 88 8.37 8.27 -9.43
C MET A 88 7.41 9.15 -10.27
N PRO A 89 7.86 10.33 -10.77
CA PRO A 89 6.99 11.26 -11.49
C PRO A 89 6.45 10.70 -12.80
#